data_AF-A0A9D5ZMM9-F1
#
_entry.id   AF-A0A9D5ZMM9-F1
#
_cell.length_a   1.000
_cell.length_b   1.000
_cell.length_c   1.000
_cell.angle_alpha   90.00
_cell.angle_beta   90.00
_cell.angle_gamma   90.00
#
_symmetry.space_group_name_H-M   'P 1'
#
loop_
_entity.id
_entity.type
_entity.pdbx_description
1 polymer ?
#
loop_
_entity_poly.entity_id
_entity_poly.type
_entity_poly.pdbx_seq_one_letter_code
_entity_poly.pdbx_strand_id
1 'polypeptide(L)'
;MRSLCLSTLSLILLAATSTSFAADCKADAIASVEKACKLLAEKKEAAFEEIAKIRFCNYDYVWLQKGTFIRMHPVKPALVGKELKYVKAKDGMSIFIELAKGADKDPNGSWVDYIWPKPGEENPSPKTSFVKKCPGTHEEGLFAGAGFYK
;
A
#
# COMPACT_ATOMS: atom_id res chain seq x y z
N MET A 1 64.94 -5.46 -17.98
CA MET A 1 63.80 -5.08 -17.12
C MET A 1 63.48 -3.60 -17.33
N ARG A 2 62.54 -3.26 -18.24
CA ARG A 2 61.89 -1.94 -18.29
C ARG A 2 60.48 -2.11 -18.85
N SER A 3 59.53 -1.53 -18.12
CA SER A 3 58.08 -1.62 -18.25
C SER A 3 57.53 -1.13 -19.58
N LEU A 4 56.39 -1.71 -19.99
CA LEU A 4 55.36 -0.99 -20.73
C LEU A 4 53.99 -1.39 -20.14
N CYS A 5 53.38 -0.45 -19.43
CA CYS A 5 52.09 -0.60 -18.76
C CYS A 5 51.00 -0.11 -19.72
N LEU A 6 50.19 -1.02 -20.27
CA LEU A 6 48.98 -0.65 -21.01
C LEU A 6 47.91 -0.18 -20.01
N SER A 7 47.54 1.09 -20.10
CA SER A 7 46.41 1.66 -19.35
C SER A 7 45.27 1.94 -20.32
N THR A 8 44.30 1.03 -20.37
CA THR A 8 43.01 1.27 -21.05
C THR A 8 42.09 2.06 -20.12
N LEU A 9 41.78 3.28 -20.51
CA LEU A 9 40.85 4.17 -19.83
C LEU A 9 39.42 3.67 -20.10
N SER A 10 38.85 2.88 -19.20
CA SER A 10 37.42 2.51 -19.23
C SER A 10 36.60 3.68 -18.69
N LEU A 11 36.02 4.47 -19.59
CA LEU A 11 35.00 5.46 -19.26
C LEU A 11 33.69 4.73 -18.97
N ILE A 12 33.45 4.40 -17.70
CA ILE A 12 32.16 3.85 -17.24
C ILE A 12 31.18 5.02 -17.15
N LEU A 13 30.22 5.06 -18.08
CA LEU A 13 29.11 5.98 -18.08
C LEU A 13 28.14 5.59 -16.95
N LEU A 14 28.15 6.34 -15.84
CA LEU A 14 27.23 6.13 -14.72
C LEU A 14 25.84 6.68 -15.10
N ALA A 15 24.91 5.81 -15.49
CA ALA A 15 23.53 6.18 -15.73
C ALA A 15 22.85 6.62 -14.42
N ALA A 16 22.18 7.76 -14.44
CA ALA A 16 21.53 8.36 -13.29
C ALA A 16 20.40 7.48 -12.72
N THR A 17 20.56 7.05 -11.46
CA THR A 17 19.61 6.22 -10.70
C THR A 17 18.52 7.10 -10.07
N SER A 18 17.54 7.57 -10.84
CA SER A 18 16.39 8.30 -10.28
C SER A 18 15.08 7.51 -10.28
N THR A 19 15.11 6.23 -10.69
CA THR A 19 13.93 5.35 -10.73
C THR A 19 13.77 4.45 -9.49
N SER A 20 14.70 4.49 -8.53
CA SER A 20 14.71 3.54 -7.40
C SER A 20 13.55 3.76 -6.43
N PHE A 21 13.38 4.97 -5.88
CA PHE A 21 12.49 5.18 -4.74
C PHE A 21 11.01 4.79 -4.97
N ALA A 22 10.41 5.22 -6.09
CA ALA A 22 9.01 4.88 -6.38
C ALA A 22 8.82 3.40 -6.75
N ALA A 23 9.83 2.76 -7.36
CA ALA A 23 9.81 1.32 -7.62
C ALA A 23 9.91 0.54 -6.29
N ASP A 24 10.77 0.99 -5.38
CA ASP A 24 10.94 0.41 -4.05
C ASP A 24 9.62 0.50 -3.25
N CYS A 25 8.97 1.66 -3.23
CA CYS A 25 7.68 1.85 -2.56
C CYS A 25 6.54 1.00 -3.12
N LYS A 26 6.54 0.73 -4.44
CA LYS A 26 5.56 -0.19 -5.05
C LYS A 26 5.75 -1.62 -4.56
N ALA A 27 7.00 -2.09 -4.56
CA ALA A 27 7.33 -3.43 -4.08
C ALA A 27 7.00 -3.58 -2.59
N ASP A 28 7.34 -2.57 -1.77
CA ASP A 28 7.05 -2.55 -0.34
C ASP A 28 5.56 -2.56 -0.01
N ALA A 29 4.75 -1.83 -0.78
CA ALA A 29 3.29 -1.84 -0.60
C ALA A 29 2.69 -3.23 -0.86
N ILE A 30 3.13 -3.89 -1.94
CA ILE A 30 2.72 -5.27 -2.25
C ILE A 30 3.15 -6.21 -1.12
N ALA A 31 4.43 -6.17 -0.72
CA ALA A 31 4.95 -7.01 0.35
C ALA A 31 4.21 -6.79 1.68
N SER A 32 3.82 -5.55 1.98
CA SER A 32 3.07 -5.20 3.19
C SER A 32 1.65 -5.76 3.17
N VAL A 33 0.97 -5.74 2.02
CA VAL A 33 -0.35 -6.37 1.83
C VAL A 33 -0.26 -7.88 1.95
N GLU A 34 0.72 -8.52 1.30
CA GLU A 34 0.92 -9.98 1.40
C GLU A 34 1.22 -10.40 2.84
N LYS A 35 2.08 -9.66 3.55
CA LYS A 35 2.35 -9.89 4.96
C LYS A 35 1.07 -9.78 5.81
N ALA A 36 0.24 -8.77 5.55
CA ALA A 36 -1.02 -8.62 6.26
C ALA A 36 -1.98 -9.78 5.98
N CYS A 37 -2.14 -10.20 4.72
CA CYS A 37 -2.98 -11.35 4.38
C CYS A 37 -2.47 -12.65 5.03
N LYS A 38 -1.15 -12.87 5.08
CA LYS A 38 -0.57 -14.01 5.80
C LYS A 38 -0.91 -13.98 7.29
N LEU A 39 -0.73 -12.84 7.94
CA LEU A 39 -1.08 -12.67 9.36
C LEU A 39 -2.56 -12.91 9.61
N LEU A 40 -3.45 -12.43 8.72
CA LEU A 40 -4.89 -12.67 8.83
C LEU A 40 -5.26 -14.14 8.67
N ALA A 41 -4.59 -14.88 7.79
CA ALA A 41 -4.82 -16.32 7.62
C ALA A 41 -4.36 -17.13 8.86
N GLU A 42 -3.25 -16.72 9.50
CA GLU A 42 -2.69 -17.40 10.66
C GLU A 42 -3.42 -17.05 11.97
N LYS A 43 -3.71 -15.76 12.18
CA LYS A 43 -4.10 -15.20 13.47
C LYS A 43 -5.48 -14.56 13.48
N LYS A 44 -6.20 -14.57 12.35
CA LYS A 44 -7.58 -14.07 12.30
C LYS A 44 -7.61 -12.59 12.70
N GLU A 45 -8.64 -12.16 13.43
CA GLU A 45 -8.73 -10.80 13.99
C GLU A 45 -7.61 -10.47 14.99
N ALA A 46 -6.99 -11.48 15.65
CA ALA A 46 -5.86 -11.22 16.55
C ALA A 46 -4.62 -10.68 15.80
N ALA A 47 -4.60 -10.73 14.46
CA ALA A 47 -3.58 -10.09 13.63
C ALA A 47 -3.67 -8.56 13.60
N PHE A 48 -4.82 -7.97 13.94
CA PHE A 48 -5.10 -6.56 13.62
C PHE A 48 -4.10 -5.61 14.27
N GLU A 49 -3.72 -5.86 15.54
CA GLU A 49 -2.73 -5.05 16.25
C GLU A 49 -1.33 -5.15 15.64
N GLU A 50 -0.96 -6.31 15.09
CA GLU A 50 0.32 -6.51 14.42
C GLU A 50 0.33 -5.83 13.06
N ILE A 51 -0.76 -5.97 12.29
CA ILE A 51 -0.93 -5.31 10.98
C ILE A 51 -0.92 -3.79 11.15
N ALA A 52 -1.56 -3.26 12.19
CA ALA A 52 -1.58 -1.83 12.50
C ALA A 52 -0.18 -1.22 12.75
N LYS A 53 0.82 -2.05 13.07
CA LYS A 53 2.22 -1.63 13.30
C LYS A 53 3.07 -1.69 12.03
N ILE A 54 2.59 -2.28 10.93
CA ILE A 54 3.34 -2.36 9.67
C ILE A 54 3.56 -0.95 9.13
N ARG A 55 4.83 -0.59 8.92
CA ARG A 55 5.25 0.66 8.29
C ARG A 55 6.24 0.34 7.16
N PHE A 56 6.16 1.09 6.07
CA PHE A 56 7.02 1.00 4.90
C PHE A 56 7.11 2.37 4.20
N CYS A 57 7.95 2.52 3.16
CA CYS A 57 8.02 3.73 2.30
C CYS A 57 7.68 5.06 3.02
N ASN A 58 8.60 5.61 3.82
CA ASN A 58 8.37 6.85 4.58
C ASN A 58 7.15 6.82 5.53
N TYR A 59 7.03 5.75 6.34
CA TYR A 59 5.97 5.58 7.35
C TYR A 59 4.53 5.44 6.77
N ASP A 60 4.40 5.02 5.52
CA ASP A 60 3.13 4.51 5.00
C ASP A 60 2.70 3.22 5.71
N TYR A 61 1.43 2.84 5.53
CA TYR A 61 0.75 1.91 6.42
C TYR A 61 -0.19 0.95 5.68
N VAL A 62 -0.57 -0.13 6.35
CA VAL A 62 -1.61 -1.07 5.91
C VAL A 62 -2.94 -0.72 6.58
N TRP A 63 -4.05 -0.83 5.87
CA TRP A 63 -5.41 -0.81 6.44
C TRP A 63 -6.19 -2.05 6.02
N LEU A 64 -7.27 -2.35 6.76
CA LEU A 64 -8.18 -3.47 6.47
C LEU A 64 -9.60 -2.96 6.23
N GLN A 65 -10.26 -3.51 5.21
CA GLN A 65 -11.61 -3.12 4.80
C GLN A 65 -12.42 -4.33 4.32
N LYS A 66 -13.73 -4.31 4.56
CA LYS A 66 -14.70 -5.27 4.00
C LYS A 66 -15.84 -4.51 3.35
N GLY A 67 -16.03 -4.70 2.04
CA GLY A 67 -16.97 -3.85 1.28
C GLY A 67 -16.57 -2.39 1.46
N THR A 68 -17.41 -1.58 2.09
CA THR A 68 -17.08 -0.17 2.44
C THR A 68 -16.88 0.07 3.94
N PHE A 69 -16.79 -1.00 4.75
CA PHE A 69 -16.56 -0.93 6.18
C PHE A 69 -15.07 -1.00 6.50
N ILE A 70 -14.58 -0.05 7.30
CA ILE A 70 -13.22 -0.09 7.81
C ILE A 70 -13.14 -1.02 9.02
N ARG A 71 -12.25 -2.00 8.93
CA ARG A 71 -12.02 -3.01 9.97
C ARG A 71 -10.82 -2.67 10.84
N MET A 72 -9.81 -2.05 10.26
CA MET A 72 -8.63 -1.55 10.96
C MET A 72 -8.04 -0.39 10.16
N HIS A 73 -7.71 0.72 10.81
CA HIS A 73 -6.96 1.81 10.20
C HIS A 73 -6.00 2.43 11.23
N PRO A 74 -4.67 2.38 11.03
CA PRO A 74 -3.72 2.75 12.09
C PRO A 74 -3.60 4.27 12.28
N VAL A 75 -3.82 5.05 11.21
CA VAL A 75 -3.72 6.53 11.25
C VAL A 75 -5.05 7.23 11.55
N LYS A 76 -6.19 6.68 11.12
CA LYS A 76 -7.53 7.23 11.35
C LYS A 76 -8.42 6.20 12.06
N PRO A 77 -8.14 5.84 13.33
CA PRO A 77 -8.90 4.83 14.06
C PRO A 77 -10.38 5.19 14.21
N ALA A 78 -10.74 6.48 14.17
CA ALA A 78 -12.13 6.95 14.18
C ALA A 78 -12.97 6.50 12.97
N LEU A 79 -12.36 5.89 11.93
CA LEU A 79 -13.07 5.28 10.81
C LEU A 79 -13.49 3.83 11.08
N VAL A 80 -12.86 3.15 12.05
CA VAL A 80 -13.12 1.74 12.34
C VAL A 80 -14.59 1.53 12.72
N GLY A 81 -15.22 0.52 12.14
CA GLY A 81 -16.64 0.18 12.35
C GLY A 81 -17.62 1.03 11.56
N LYS A 82 -17.18 2.04 10.81
CA LYS A 82 -18.06 2.90 10.00
C LYS A 82 -18.21 2.37 8.58
N GLU A 83 -19.42 2.49 8.05
CA GLU A 83 -19.70 2.32 6.63
C GLU A 83 -19.41 3.63 5.88
N LEU A 84 -18.51 3.60 4.90
CA LEU A 84 -18.02 4.80 4.23
C LEU A 84 -18.49 4.92 2.76
N LYS A 85 -19.53 4.19 2.36
CA LYS A 85 -20.08 4.21 0.99
C LYS A 85 -20.55 5.58 0.50
N TYR A 86 -20.93 6.48 1.41
CA TYR A 86 -21.39 7.83 1.09
C TYR A 86 -20.28 8.88 1.17
N VAL A 87 -19.08 8.51 1.61
CA VAL A 87 -17.94 9.41 1.67
C VAL A 87 -17.34 9.55 0.27
N LYS A 88 -17.34 10.77 -0.23
CA LYS A 88 -16.73 11.13 -1.51
C LYS A 88 -15.52 12.02 -1.28
N ALA A 89 -14.52 11.86 -2.12
CA ALA A 89 -13.43 12.83 -2.24
C ALA A 89 -13.95 14.15 -2.84
N LYS A 90 -13.11 15.19 -2.77
CA LYS A 90 -13.42 16.53 -3.30
C LYS A 90 -13.74 16.52 -4.80
N ASP A 91 -13.17 15.58 -5.54
CA ASP A 91 -13.41 15.35 -6.97
C ASP A 91 -14.67 14.51 -7.26
N GLY A 92 -15.41 14.09 -6.23
CA GLY A 92 -16.62 13.27 -6.36
C GLY A 92 -16.37 11.76 -6.33
N MET A 93 -15.11 11.31 -6.27
CA MET A 93 -14.77 9.89 -6.25
C MET A 93 -15.27 9.21 -4.97
N SER A 94 -15.96 8.07 -5.11
CA SER A 94 -16.39 7.25 -3.97
C SER A 94 -15.25 6.31 -3.54
N ILE A 95 -14.25 6.85 -2.85
CA ILE A 95 -12.96 6.19 -2.58
C ILE A 95 -13.14 4.74 -2.10
N PHE A 96 -13.94 4.51 -1.05
CA PHE A 96 -14.08 3.19 -0.44
C PHE A 96 -14.79 2.18 -1.35
N ILE A 97 -15.67 2.64 -2.24
CA ILE A 97 -16.31 1.79 -3.25
C ILE A 97 -15.28 1.38 -4.30
N GLU A 98 -14.47 2.32 -4.80
CA GLU A 98 -13.47 2.03 -5.82
C GLU A 98 -12.33 1.15 -5.28
N LEU A 99 -11.93 1.31 -4.02
CA LEU A 99 -11.00 0.39 -3.36
C LEU A 99 -11.57 -1.03 -3.23
N ALA A 100 -12.85 -1.15 -2.88
CA ALA A 100 -13.52 -2.46 -2.80
C ALA A 100 -13.60 -3.13 -4.17
N LYS A 101 -14.04 -2.38 -5.20
CA LYS A 101 -14.04 -2.85 -6.59
C LYS A 101 -12.64 -3.26 -7.06
N GLY A 102 -11.61 -2.50 -6.69
CA GLY A 102 -10.22 -2.84 -6.99
C GLY A 102 -9.81 -4.18 -6.38
N ALA A 103 -10.15 -4.42 -5.11
CA ALA A 103 -9.89 -5.69 -4.45
C ALA A 103 -10.68 -6.87 -5.03
N ASP A 104 -11.88 -6.60 -5.56
CA ASP A 104 -12.74 -7.61 -6.20
C ASP A 104 -12.34 -7.90 -7.67
N LYS A 105 -11.60 -6.98 -8.32
CA LYS A 105 -11.28 -7.04 -9.75
C LYS A 105 -10.30 -8.15 -10.12
N ASP A 106 -9.28 -8.38 -9.30
CA ASP A 106 -8.22 -9.35 -9.56
C ASP A 106 -7.85 -10.06 -8.23
N PRO A 107 -7.90 -11.40 -8.17
CA PRO A 107 -7.48 -12.15 -6.97
C PRO A 107 -6.01 -11.93 -6.60
N ASN A 108 -5.17 -11.53 -7.56
CA ASN A 108 -3.77 -11.17 -7.31
C ASN A 108 -3.60 -9.76 -6.77
N GLY A 109 -4.66 -8.96 -6.70
CA GLY A 109 -4.66 -7.57 -6.26
C GLY A 109 -4.61 -6.56 -7.40
N SER A 110 -4.92 -5.30 -7.10
CA SER A 110 -4.98 -4.22 -8.09
C SER A 110 -4.53 -2.90 -7.49
N TRP A 111 -4.03 -2.00 -8.35
CA TRP A 111 -3.69 -0.63 -7.98
C TRP A 111 -4.88 0.31 -8.20
N VAL A 112 -5.11 1.21 -7.25
CA VAL A 112 -6.16 2.23 -7.28
C VAL A 112 -5.56 3.58 -6.93
N ASP A 113 -5.79 4.57 -7.79
CA ASP A 113 -5.41 5.96 -7.59
C ASP A 113 -6.57 6.76 -7.00
N TYR A 114 -6.29 7.58 -5.99
CA TYR A 114 -7.27 8.40 -5.29
C TYR A 114 -6.57 9.55 -4.54
N ILE A 115 -7.34 10.43 -3.91
CA ILE A 115 -6.80 11.46 -3.02
C ILE A 115 -7.05 11.10 -1.56
N TRP A 116 -6.04 11.22 -0.71
CA TRP A 116 -6.14 10.91 0.72
C TRP A 116 -5.21 11.81 1.53
N PRO A 117 -5.59 12.24 2.75
CA PRO A 117 -4.67 13.01 3.60
C PRO A 117 -3.46 12.18 4.02
N LYS A 118 -2.29 12.82 4.08
CA LYS A 118 -1.09 12.23 4.71
C LYS A 118 -1.29 12.10 6.22
N PRO A 119 -0.57 11.19 6.91
CA PRO A 119 -0.58 11.15 8.36
C PRO A 119 -0.25 12.52 8.97
N GLY A 120 -1.12 13.03 9.84
CA GLY A 120 -0.96 14.35 10.48
C GLY A 120 -1.41 15.54 9.63
N GLU A 121 -1.85 15.34 8.39
CA GLU A 121 -2.34 16.40 7.51
C GLU A 121 -3.86 16.31 7.30
N GLU A 122 -4.50 17.46 7.09
CA GLU A 122 -5.92 17.55 6.75
C GLU A 122 -6.16 17.59 5.23
N ASN A 123 -5.28 18.27 4.51
CA ASN A 123 -5.40 18.42 3.06
C ASN A 123 -5.05 17.11 2.36
N PRO A 124 -5.91 16.62 1.43
CA PRO A 124 -5.65 15.38 0.72
C PRO A 124 -4.54 15.56 -0.32
N SER A 125 -3.70 14.54 -0.47
CA SER A 125 -2.67 14.42 -1.50
C SER A 125 -2.98 13.23 -2.42
N PRO A 126 -2.49 13.23 -3.67
CA PRO A 126 -2.59 12.06 -4.54
C PRO A 126 -1.91 10.84 -3.90
N LYS A 127 -2.62 9.70 -3.90
CA LYS A 127 -2.17 8.42 -3.38
C LYS A 127 -2.47 7.32 -4.38
N THR A 128 -1.57 6.36 -4.48
CA THR A 128 -1.83 5.09 -5.20
C THR A 128 -1.72 3.96 -4.21
N SER A 129 -2.67 3.02 -4.21
CA SER A 129 -2.64 1.89 -3.29
C SER A 129 -2.92 0.57 -3.99
N PHE A 130 -2.17 -0.44 -3.59
CA PHE A 130 -2.41 -1.82 -3.91
C PHE A 130 -3.44 -2.38 -2.92
N VAL A 131 -4.49 -3.01 -3.43
CA VAL A 131 -5.55 -3.65 -2.66
C VAL A 131 -5.70 -5.10 -3.08
N LYS A 132 -5.89 -6.00 -2.12
CA LYS A 132 -6.02 -7.45 -2.38
C LYS A 132 -6.88 -8.13 -1.32
N LYS A 133 -7.79 -9.00 -1.76
CA LYS A 133 -8.55 -9.89 -0.87
C LYS A 133 -7.59 -10.81 -0.12
N CYS A 134 -7.83 -10.96 1.18
CA CYS A 134 -7.07 -11.90 1.99
C CYS A 134 -7.91 -13.18 2.20
N PRO A 135 -7.61 -14.28 1.48
CA PRO A 135 -8.30 -15.55 1.68
C PRO A 135 -7.93 -16.19 3.03
N GLY A 136 -8.70 -17.18 3.46
CA GLY A 136 -8.42 -17.94 4.69
C GLY A 136 -8.79 -17.21 5.98
N THR A 137 -9.50 -16.09 5.88
CA THR A 137 -9.99 -15.33 7.03
C THR A 137 -11.38 -15.81 7.48
N HIS A 138 -11.71 -15.54 8.75
CA HIS A 138 -13.05 -15.55 9.39
C HIS A 138 -14.17 -14.92 8.58
N GLU A 139 -13.77 -14.05 7.68
CA GLU A 139 -14.55 -12.93 7.27
C GLU A 139 -14.39 -12.74 5.77
N GLU A 140 -15.25 -13.44 5.05
CA GLU A 140 -15.32 -13.34 3.61
C GLU A 140 -15.41 -11.88 3.15
N GLY A 141 -14.64 -11.59 2.10
CA GLY A 141 -14.59 -10.27 1.50
C GLY A 141 -13.68 -9.26 2.20
N LEU A 142 -13.01 -9.62 3.30
CA LEU A 142 -11.96 -8.81 3.91
C LEU A 142 -10.77 -8.67 2.95
N PHE A 143 -10.31 -7.43 2.76
CA PHE A 143 -9.13 -7.12 1.98
C PHE A 143 -8.19 -6.21 2.75
N ALA A 144 -6.91 -6.30 2.43
CA ALA A 144 -5.89 -5.38 2.89
C ALA A 144 -5.53 -4.40 1.78
N GLY A 145 -5.16 -3.19 2.18
CA GLY A 145 -4.64 -2.19 1.27
C GLY A 145 -3.41 -1.52 1.84
N ALA A 146 -2.49 -1.15 0.96
CA ALA A 146 -1.31 -0.35 1.28
C ALA A 146 -0.90 0.45 0.05
N GLY A 147 -0.33 1.64 0.25
CA GLY A 147 0.08 2.48 -0.86
C GLY A 147 0.96 3.62 -0.44
N PHE A 148 1.40 4.41 -1.41
CA PHE A 148 2.28 5.55 -1.21
C PHE A 148 1.74 6.81 -1.90
N TYR A 149 2.15 7.96 -1.40
CA TYR A 149 1.81 9.26 -1.95
C TYR A 149 2.69 9.59 -3.15
N LYS A 150 2.11 10.18 -4.19
CA LYS A 150 2.82 10.58 -5.42
C LYS A 150 3.49 11.94 -5.27
#